data_AF-A0A841GS28-F1
#
_entry.id   AF-A0A841GS28-F1
#
_cell.length_a   1.000
_cell.length_b   1.000
_cell.length_c   1.000
_cell.angle_alpha   90.00
_cell.angle_beta   90.00
_cell.angle_gamma   90.00
#
_symmetry.space_group_name_H-M   'P 1'
#
loop_
_entity.id
_entity.type
_entity.pdbx_description
1 polymer ?
#
loop_
_entity_poly.entity_id
_entity_poly.type
_entity_poly.pdbx_seq_one_letter_code
_entity_poly.pdbx_strand_id
1 'polypeptide(L)'
;MELPVNDDLRGICREILDEGKTDEEWNEMAASDWFQTDSVHGGYEGVEDGFTFSYYSPQGEELWFQLTLAAVAEVAAGTRTSVEARPAG
;
A
#
# COMPACT_ATOMS: atom_id res chain seq x y z
N MET A 1 -4.89 -13.96 2.93
CA MET A 1 -4.08 -14.60 1.86
C MET A 1 -2.79 -13.84 1.70
N GLU A 2 -1.70 -14.48 1.28
CA GLU A 2 -0.45 -13.77 1.01
C GLU A 2 -0.40 -13.31 -0.45
N LEU A 3 -0.24 -12.02 -0.65
CA LEU A 3 -0.03 -11.40 -1.96
C LEU A 3 1.48 -11.13 -2.14
N PRO A 4 2.13 -11.70 -3.17
CA PRO A 4 3.51 -11.36 -3.49
C PRO A 4 3.66 -9.87 -3.84
N VAL A 5 4.69 -9.22 -3.31
CA VAL A 5 5.03 -7.85 -3.69
C VAL A 5 5.49 -7.82 -5.15
N ASN A 6 4.73 -7.13 -6.00
CA ASN A 6 5.10 -6.85 -7.38
C ASN A 6 5.85 -5.52 -7.52
N ASP A 7 6.25 -5.18 -8.75
CA ASP A 7 6.99 -3.96 -9.02
C ASP A 7 6.13 -2.69 -8.80
N ASP A 8 4.82 -2.76 -9.07
CA ASP A 8 3.89 -1.64 -8.82
C ASP A 8 3.84 -1.28 -7.32
N LEU A 9 3.58 -2.26 -6.46
CA LEU A 9 3.54 -2.06 -5.02
C LEU A 9 4.89 -1.59 -4.48
N ARG A 10 6.00 -2.17 -4.96
CA ARG A 10 7.34 -1.74 -4.56
C ARG A 10 7.64 -0.30 -5.02
N GLY A 11 7.17 0.09 -6.20
CA GLY A 11 7.28 1.44 -6.74
C GLY A 11 6.55 2.45 -5.85
N ILE A 12 5.28 2.18 -5.54
CA ILE A 12 4.47 2.99 -4.63
C ILE A 12 5.15 3.12 -3.26
N CYS A 13 5.66 2.02 -2.69
CA CYS A 13 6.33 2.08 -1.40
C CYS A 13 7.60 2.93 -1.41
N ARG A 14 8.34 2.97 -2.54
CA ARG A 14 9.48 3.87 -2.68
C ARG A 14 9.05 5.33 -2.77
N GLU A 15 8.00 5.61 -3.55
CA GLU A 15 7.42 6.95 -3.66
C GLU A 15 6.98 7.49 -2.30
N ILE A 16 6.27 6.66 -1.50
CA ILE A 16 5.87 7.02 -0.13
C ILE A 16 7.08 7.40 0.75
N LEU A 17 8.18 6.66 0.66
CA LEU A 17 9.39 6.96 1.43
C LEU A 17 10.11 8.22 0.93
N ASP A 18 10.14 8.44 -0.38
CA ASP A 18 10.82 9.58 -1.01
C ASP A 18 10.13 10.91 -0.61
N GLU A 19 8.84 10.88 -0.28
CA GLU A 19 8.10 12.01 0.28
C GLU A 19 8.59 12.42 1.68
N GLY A 20 9.31 11.55 2.39
CA GLY A 20 9.97 11.84 3.67
C GLY A 20 9.03 12.21 4.83
N LYS A 21 7.75 11.85 4.71
CA LYS A 21 6.68 12.22 5.66
C LYS A 21 6.52 11.21 6.79
N THR A 22 6.11 11.71 7.94
CA THR A 22 5.67 10.94 9.10
C THR A 22 4.20 10.51 8.97
N ASP A 23 3.76 9.55 9.79
CA ASP A 23 2.35 9.15 9.85
C ASP A 23 1.41 10.33 10.18
N GLU A 24 1.85 11.28 11.01
CA GLU A 24 1.09 12.50 11.33
C GLU A 24 0.90 13.40 10.09
N GLU A 25 1.96 13.65 9.33
CA GLU A 25 1.90 14.45 8.10
C GLU A 25 1.07 13.77 7.00
N TRP A 26 1.17 12.44 6.89
CA TRP A 26 0.31 11.67 5.98
C TRP A 26 -1.16 11.75 6.39
N ASN A 27 -1.46 11.72 7.69
CA ASN A 27 -2.82 11.85 8.20
C ASN A 27 -3.43 13.23 7.90
N GLU A 28 -2.64 14.31 8.02
CA GLU A 28 -3.10 15.67 7.65
C GLU A 28 -3.46 15.79 6.16
N MET A 29 -2.86 14.95 5.33
CA MET A 29 -3.02 14.91 3.88
C MET A 29 -3.80 13.67 3.42
N ALA A 30 -4.51 12.99 4.34
CA ALA A 30 -5.14 11.70 4.08
C ALA A 30 -5.99 11.73 2.80
N ALA A 31 -5.70 10.77 1.93
CA ALA A 31 -6.30 10.63 0.62
C ALA A 31 -6.24 9.15 0.24
N SER A 32 -7.40 8.52 0.15
CA SER A 32 -7.53 7.08 -0.08
C SER A 32 -7.27 6.64 -1.53
N ASP A 33 -7.07 7.59 -2.45
CA ASP A 33 -6.87 7.37 -3.88
C ASP A 33 -5.57 8.01 -4.43
N TRP A 34 -4.62 8.33 -3.55
CA TRP A 34 -3.39 9.04 -3.91
C TRP A 34 -2.50 8.28 -4.90
N PHE A 35 -2.38 6.96 -4.74
CA PHE A 35 -1.54 6.10 -5.56
C PHE A 35 -2.40 5.24 -6.46
N GLN A 36 -2.18 5.34 -7.77
CA GLN A 36 -2.94 4.62 -8.78
C GLN A 36 -1.99 4.09 -9.85
N THR A 37 -1.91 2.76 -9.95
CA THR A 37 -1.16 2.02 -10.98
C THR A 37 -2.11 1.07 -11.70
N ASP A 38 -1.62 0.32 -12.68
CA ASP A 38 -2.47 -0.65 -13.40
C ASP A 38 -3.04 -1.75 -12.47
N SER A 39 -2.32 -2.11 -11.39
CA SER A 39 -2.70 -3.22 -10.52
C SER A 39 -2.97 -2.86 -9.06
N VAL A 40 -2.43 -1.74 -8.56
CA VAL A 40 -2.57 -1.30 -7.17
C VAL A 40 -3.15 0.11 -7.12
N HIS A 41 -4.18 0.30 -6.31
CA HIS A 41 -4.80 1.59 -6.02
C HIS A 41 -4.91 1.79 -4.52
N GLY A 42 -4.75 3.01 -4.03
CA GLY A 42 -4.99 3.30 -2.61
C GLY A 42 -4.29 4.55 -2.13
N GLY A 43 -4.18 4.68 -0.82
CA GLY A 43 -3.53 5.81 -0.19
C GLY A 43 -3.63 5.76 1.33
N TYR A 44 -3.32 6.87 1.98
CA TYR A 44 -3.29 6.92 3.44
C TYR A 44 -4.70 7.14 4.00
N GLU A 45 -5.12 6.23 4.88
CA GLU A 45 -6.39 6.31 5.60
C GLU A 45 -6.13 6.74 7.04
N GLY A 46 -6.54 7.97 7.35
CA GLY A 46 -6.26 8.61 8.63
C GLY A 46 -6.95 8.00 9.84
N VAL A 47 -8.07 7.29 9.63
CA VAL A 47 -8.78 6.60 10.71
C VAL A 47 -8.10 5.28 11.08
N GLU A 48 -7.46 4.62 10.11
CA GLU A 48 -6.79 3.32 10.28
C GLU A 48 -5.28 3.45 10.52
N ASP A 49 -4.74 4.68 10.52
CA ASP A 49 -3.32 5.02 10.68
C ASP A 49 -2.41 4.17 9.76
N GLY A 50 -2.74 4.14 8.47
CA GLY A 50 -1.89 3.46 7.51
C GLY A 50 -2.34 3.58 6.07
N PHE A 51 -1.52 3.00 5.19
CA PHE A 51 -1.80 2.95 3.77
C PHE A 51 -2.69 1.76 3.44
N THR A 52 -3.91 2.03 2.99
CA THR A 52 -4.86 1.01 2.57
C THR A 52 -4.88 0.95 1.05
N PHE A 53 -4.70 -0.25 0.52
CA PHE A 53 -4.62 -0.51 -0.91
C PHE A 53 -5.60 -1.60 -1.34
N SER A 54 -6.15 -1.44 -2.53
CA SER A 54 -6.76 -2.51 -3.31
C SER A 54 -5.81 -2.96 -4.41
N TYR A 55 -5.81 -4.27 -4.68
CA TYR A 55 -5.10 -4.91 -5.77
C TYR A 55 -6.05 -5.80 -6.55
N TYR A 56 -6.08 -5.65 -7.87
CA TYR A 56 -6.85 -6.53 -8.74
C TYR A 56 -5.97 -7.68 -9.20
N SER A 57 -6.32 -8.90 -8.79
CA SER A 57 -5.64 -10.10 -9.27
C SER A 57 -5.87 -10.28 -10.78
N PRO A 58 -5.00 -11.04 -11.47
CA PRO A 58 -5.23 -11.39 -12.88
C PRO A 58 -6.56 -12.12 -13.14
N GLN A 59 -7.17 -12.70 -12.11
CA GLN A 59 -8.47 -13.36 -12.15
C GLN A 59 -9.64 -12.38 -11.96
N GLY A 60 -9.36 -11.09 -11.73
CA GLY A 60 -10.36 -10.05 -11.49
C GLY A 60 -10.86 -9.99 -10.05
N GLU A 61 -10.20 -10.68 -9.13
CA GLU A 61 -10.54 -10.61 -7.70
C GLU A 61 -9.88 -9.38 -7.09
N GLU A 62 -10.68 -8.55 -6.42
CA GLU A 62 -10.17 -7.42 -5.67
C GLU A 62 -9.71 -7.87 -4.29
N LEU A 63 -8.47 -7.53 -3.94
CA LEU A 63 -7.83 -7.87 -2.69
C LEU A 63 -7.43 -6.60 -1.96
N TRP A 64 -7.74 -6.51 -0.67
CA TRP A 64 -7.45 -5.37 0.18
C TRP A 64 -6.35 -5.71 1.17
N PHE A 65 -5.41 -4.80 1.36
CA PHE A 65 -4.35 -4.92 2.35
C PHE A 65 -3.99 -3.53 2.91
N GLN A 66 -3.39 -3.54 4.09
CA GLN A 66 -2.94 -2.32 4.75
C GLN A 66 -1.47 -2.43 5.13
N LEU A 67 -0.73 -1.34 4.99
CA LEU A 67 0.67 -1.21 5.38
C LEU A 67 0.86 -0.03 6.32
N THR A 68 1.59 -0.26 7.40
CA THR A 68 2.18 0.84 8.20
C THR A 68 3.36 1.44 7.45
N LEU A 69 3.79 2.65 7.81
CA LEU A 69 4.99 3.27 7.24
C LEU A 69 6.25 2.40 7.44
N ALA A 70 6.34 1.66 8.55
CA ALA A 70 7.40 0.68 8.78
C ALA A 70 7.34 -0.48 7.77
N ALA A 71 6.15 -1.03 7.50
CA ALA A 71 5.97 -2.09 6.51
C ALA A 71 6.25 -1.59 5.09
N VAL A 72 5.88 -0.35 4.76
CA VAL A 72 6.25 0.33 3.52
C VAL A 72 7.77 0.34 3.36
N ALA A 73 8.52 0.67 4.42
CA ALA A 73 9.97 0.66 4.39
C ALA A 73 10.57 -0.71 4.08
N GLU A 74 10.04 -1.77 4.69
CA GLU A 74 10.47 -3.15 4.43
C GLU A 74 10.19 -3.59 2.99
N VAL A 75 9.04 -3.22 2.44
CA VAL A 75 8.65 -3.52 1.05
C VAL A 75 9.56 -2.79 0.06
N ALA A 76 9.80 -1.49 0.27
CA ALA A 76 10.68 -0.68 -0.57
C ALA A 76 12.13 -1.21 -0.57
N ALA A 77 12.63 -1.63 0.59
CA ALA A 77 13.95 -2.24 0.77
C ALA A 77 14.02 -3.68 0.21
N GLY A 78 12.88 -4.34 0.00
CA GLY A 78 12.80 -5.71 -0.47
C GLY A 78 13.04 -6.77 0.60
N THR A 79 13.03 -6.40 1.87
CA THR A 79 13.10 -7.35 2.99
C THR A 79 11.76 -8.01 3.27
N ARG A 80 10.65 -7.34 2.91
CA ARG A 80 9.30 -7.91 2.87
C ARG A 80 8.89 -8.22 1.44
N THR A 81 8.61 -9.49 1.16
CA THR A 81 8.29 -9.99 -0.20
C THR A 81 6.83 -10.40 -0.37
N SER A 82 6.05 -10.40 0.70
CA SER A 82 4.60 -10.64 0.67
C SER A 82 3.87 -9.72 1.66
N VAL A 83 2.60 -9.45 1.35
CA VAL A 83 1.68 -8.72 2.24
C VAL A 83 0.45 -9.58 2.50
N GLU A 84 -0.12 -9.45 3.69
CA GLU A 84 -1.37 -10.11 4.01
C GLU A 84 -2.52 -9.31 3.41
N ALA A 85 -3.26 -9.94 2.52
CA ALA A 85 -4.42 -9.38 1.87
C ALA A 85 -5.68 -10.19 2.19
N ARG A 86 -6.85 -9.58 2.03
CA ARG A 86 -8.16 -10.21 2.15
C ARG A 86 -9.00 -9.91 0.91
N PRO A 87 -9.90 -10.79 0.47
CA PRO A 87 -10.86 -10.45 -0.57
C PRO A 87 -11.71 -9.24 -0.18
N ALA A 88 -11.99 -8.37 -1.14
CA ALA A 88 -13.05 -7.39 -1.02
C ALA A 88 -14.40 -8.13 -0.86
N GLY A 89 -15.21 -7.71 0.11
CA GLY A 89 -16.48 -8.34 0.46
C GLY A 89 -17.69 -7.70 -0.21
#